data_AF-A0A293MHI7-F1
#
_entry.id   AF-A0A293MHI7-F1
#
_cell.length_a   1.000
_cell.length_b   1.000
_cell.length_c   1.000
_cell.angle_alpha   90.00
_cell.angle_beta   90.00
_cell.angle_gamma   90.00
#
_symmetry.space_group_name_H-M   'P 1'
#
loop_
_entity.id
_entity.type
_entity.pdbx_description
1 polymer ?
#
loop_
_entity_poly.entity_id
_entity_poly.type
_entity_poly.pdbx_seq_one_letter_code
_entity_poly.pdbx_strand_id
1 'polypeptide(L)'
;MRYYDNMLKERIYSIDQEKLREYFPLDTVMSGMLKIYEGLLGLVFEQVPGVKLWHPEVSMYKVNDEASGELLGYFVLDLFPREGKYSHFRNIGLQPGCLKPDGTRQIAAVALLCNFTKPMADKPSLLTHDEVETFFHEFGHTMHFLCSKATLQMFEGTKTEIDFLECPSQMLENWVWEAEPLTKMSGHYVTGKPLPPELLEPLVASRLAGVAGFSLRQISLGLLDYTIHIQPHVDAQKVFKELQEKLLQYPPQEGTNMASHLQLHVE
;
A
#
# COMPACT_ATOMS: atom_id res chain seq x y z
N MET A 1 1.09 15.93 -14.83
CA MET A 1 0.57 14.56 -15.05
C MET A 1 -0.68 14.32 -14.22
N ARG A 2 -0.62 14.22 -12.89
CA ARG A 2 -1.80 13.95 -12.02
C ARG A 2 -3.11 14.67 -12.38
N TYR A 3 -3.06 15.99 -12.65
CA TYR A 3 -4.25 16.74 -13.09
C TYR A 3 -4.86 16.17 -14.38
N TYR A 4 -4.05 15.92 -15.41
CA TYR A 4 -4.52 15.34 -16.68
C TYR A 4 -4.87 13.86 -16.56
N ASP A 5 -4.23 13.11 -15.66
CA ASP A 5 -4.60 11.71 -15.39
C ASP A 5 -6.00 11.64 -14.75
N ASN A 6 -6.30 12.56 -13.82
CA ASN A 6 -7.65 12.70 -13.27
C ASN A 6 -8.66 13.11 -14.33
N MET A 7 -8.32 14.10 -15.17
CA MET A 7 -9.18 14.49 -16.30
C MET A 7 -9.41 13.33 -17.28
N LEU A 8 -8.42 12.46 -17.50
CA LEU A 8 -8.55 11.26 -18.33
C LEU A 8 -9.58 10.30 -17.70
N LYS A 9 -9.43 9.99 -16.41
CA LYS A 9 -10.39 9.15 -15.66
C LYS A 9 -11.80 9.74 -15.69
N GLU A 10 -11.94 11.05 -15.46
CA GLU A 10 -13.23 11.76 -15.49
C GLU A 10 -13.88 11.75 -16.88
N ARG A 11 -13.12 12.09 -17.94
CA ARG A 11 -13.70 12.32 -19.28
C ARG A 11 -13.89 11.06 -20.11
N ILE A 12 -12.98 10.08 -19.96
CA ILE A 12 -13.01 8.85 -20.76
C ILE A 12 -13.76 7.74 -20.03
N TYR A 13 -13.60 7.66 -18.71
CA TYR A 13 -14.20 6.61 -17.89
C TYR A 13 -15.38 7.11 -17.05
N SER A 14 -15.73 8.40 -17.10
CA SER A 14 -16.85 8.97 -16.32
C SER A 14 -16.72 8.73 -14.81
N ILE A 15 -15.49 8.63 -14.30
CA ILE A 15 -15.24 8.40 -12.88
C ILE A 15 -15.24 9.72 -12.13
N ASP A 16 -16.16 9.83 -11.17
CA ASP A 16 -16.18 10.88 -10.16
C ASP A 16 -15.57 10.32 -8.86
N GLN A 17 -14.31 10.68 -8.58
CA GLN A 17 -13.57 10.20 -7.42
C GLN A 17 -14.22 10.59 -6.10
N GLU A 18 -14.89 11.74 -6.04
CA GLU A 18 -15.55 12.24 -4.83
C GLU A 18 -16.87 11.51 -4.55
N LYS A 19 -17.59 11.06 -5.59
CA LYS A 19 -18.72 10.13 -5.40
C LYS A 19 -18.24 8.72 -5.07
N LEU A 20 -17.18 8.27 -5.73
CA LEU A 20 -16.66 6.92 -5.55
C LEU A 20 -16.20 6.68 -4.10
N ARG A 21 -15.48 7.65 -3.50
CA ARG A 21 -15.02 7.53 -2.11
C ARG A 21 -16.14 7.43 -1.07
N GLU A 22 -17.36 7.86 -1.38
CA GLU A 22 -18.54 7.67 -0.49
C GLU A 22 -18.84 6.20 -0.21
N TYR A 23 -18.35 5.30 -1.06
CA TYR A 23 -18.49 3.86 -0.92
C TYR A 23 -17.30 3.18 -0.26
N PHE A 24 -16.24 3.92 0.09
CA PHE A 24 -15.06 3.37 0.76
C PHE A 24 -14.81 4.00 2.14
N PRO A 25 -15.75 3.89 3.11
CA PRO A 25 -15.42 4.18 4.51
C PRO A 25 -14.27 3.30 4.98
N LEU A 26 -13.32 3.86 5.72
CA LEU A 26 -12.13 3.16 6.21
C LEU A 26 -12.48 1.88 6.98
N ASP A 27 -13.49 1.91 7.85
CA ASP A 27 -13.92 0.74 8.62
C ASP A 27 -14.48 -0.38 7.72
N THR A 28 -15.22 0.00 6.66
CA THR A 28 -15.75 -0.94 5.66
C THR A 28 -14.62 -1.56 4.84
N VAL A 29 -13.68 -0.74 4.36
CA VAL A 29 -12.51 -1.21 3.62
C VAL A 29 -11.66 -2.12 4.47
N MET A 30 -11.34 -1.74 5.71
CA MET A 30 -10.56 -2.54 6.63
C MET A 30 -11.25 -3.88 6.91
N SER A 31 -12.54 -3.88 7.23
CA SER A 31 -13.28 -5.13 7.48
C SER A 31 -13.31 -6.04 6.24
N GLY A 32 -13.55 -5.49 5.06
CA GLY A 32 -13.56 -6.24 3.81
C GLY A 32 -12.19 -6.81 3.46
N MET A 33 -11.13 -5.98 3.59
CA MET A 33 -9.75 -6.37 3.35
C MET A 33 -9.33 -7.51 4.28
N LEU A 34 -9.55 -7.38 5.59
CA LEU A 34 -9.24 -8.43 6.56
C LEU A 34 -9.94 -9.74 6.18
N LYS A 35 -11.24 -9.74 5.89
CA LYS A 35 -11.96 -10.95 5.45
C LYS A 35 -11.41 -11.59 4.18
N ILE A 36 -10.94 -10.77 3.23
CA ILE A 36 -10.31 -11.28 2.01
C ILE A 36 -9.02 -12.02 2.37
N TYR A 37 -8.18 -11.43 3.22
CA TYR A 37 -6.94 -12.07 3.67
C TYR A 37 -7.19 -13.31 4.54
N GLU A 38 -8.22 -13.30 5.40
CA GLU A 38 -8.64 -14.49 6.17
C GLU A 38 -8.95 -15.66 5.23
N GLY A 39 -9.80 -15.43 4.22
CA GLY A 39 -10.19 -16.48 3.27
C GLY A 39 -9.07 -16.88 2.31
N LEU A 40 -8.17 -15.96 1.95
CA LEU A 40 -7.06 -16.25 1.03
C LEU A 40 -5.94 -17.05 1.72
N LEU A 41 -5.64 -16.75 2.98
CA LEU A 41 -4.47 -17.27 3.69
C LEU A 41 -4.83 -18.29 4.78
N GLY A 42 -6.13 -18.53 5.05
CA GLY A 42 -6.56 -19.42 6.13
C GLY A 42 -6.20 -18.85 7.50
N LEU A 43 -6.48 -17.57 7.71
CA LEU A 43 -6.12 -16.82 8.92
C LEU A 43 -7.37 -16.33 9.65
N VAL A 44 -7.20 -16.03 10.93
CA VAL A 44 -8.20 -15.35 11.77
C VAL A 44 -7.57 -14.13 12.40
N PHE A 45 -8.19 -12.96 12.21
CA PHE A 45 -7.72 -11.70 12.79
C PHE A 45 -8.61 -11.27 13.95
N GLU A 46 -8.02 -11.08 15.12
CA GLU A 46 -8.77 -10.66 16.31
C GLU A 46 -8.13 -9.40 16.93
N GLN A 47 -8.93 -8.35 17.09
CA GLN A 47 -8.47 -7.13 17.77
C GLN A 47 -8.14 -7.43 19.23
N VAL A 48 -7.04 -6.89 19.72
CA VAL A 48 -6.61 -7.02 21.12
C VAL A 48 -6.89 -5.71 21.86
N PRO A 49 -8.01 -5.61 22.61
CA PRO A 49 -8.37 -4.38 23.31
C PRO A 49 -7.48 -4.13 24.53
N GLY A 50 -7.41 -2.86 24.95
CA GLY A 50 -6.78 -2.47 26.22
C GLY A 50 -5.26 -2.51 26.25
N VAL A 51 -4.60 -2.68 25.09
CA VAL A 51 -3.14 -2.67 24.99
C VAL A 51 -2.63 -1.22 25.03
N LYS A 52 -1.65 -0.95 25.88
CA LYS A 52 -0.98 0.35 25.93
C LYS A 52 0.01 0.45 24.77
N LEU A 53 -0.40 1.14 23.70
CA LEU A 53 0.43 1.43 22.52
C LEU A 53 0.98 2.85 22.56
N TRP A 54 1.79 3.23 21.56
CA TRP A 54 2.44 4.55 21.51
C TRP A 54 1.47 5.71 21.28
N HIS A 55 0.23 5.44 20.85
CA HIS A 55 -0.80 6.46 20.66
C HIS A 55 -2.20 5.84 20.85
N PRO A 56 -3.21 6.57 21.40
CA PRO A 56 -4.55 6.02 21.67
C PRO A 56 -5.36 5.63 20.43
N GLU A 57 -5.03 6.20 19.26
CA GLU A 57 -5.67 5.87 17.98
C GLU A 57 -5.05 4.64 17.29
N VAL A 58 -4.08 3.99 17.94
CA VAL A 58 -3.38 2.82 17.38
C VAL A 58 -4.04 1.57 17.93
N SER A 59 -4.22 0.58 17.06
CA SER A 59 -4.88 -0.69 17.40
C SER A 59 -3.97 -1.88 17.11
N MET A 60 -4.02 -2.90 17.96
CA MET A 60 -3.29 -4.15 17.76
C MET A 60 -4.26 -5.29 17.47
N TYR A 61 -3.84 -6.19 16.59
CA TYR A 61 -4.55 -7.42 16.25
C TYR A 61 -3.60 -8.60 16.43
N LYS A 62 -4.14 -9.74 16.83
CA LYS A 62 -3.45 -11.03 16.76
C LYS A 62 -3.89 -11.79 15.53
N VAL A 63 -2.97 -12.58 14.98
CA VAL A 63 -3.17 -13.39 13.79
C VAL A 63 -3.00 -14.85 14.15
N ASN A 64 -4.05 -15.63 13.95
CA ASN A 64 -4.03 -17.06 14.20
C ASN A 64 -4.23 -17.81 12.88
N ASP A 65 -3.57 -18.97 12.75
CA ASP A 65 -3.86 -19.94 11.71
C ASP A 65 -5.25 -20.55 11.97
N GLU A 66 -6.12 -20.53 10.97
CA GLU A 66 -7.51 -20.98 11.12
C GLU A 66 -7.60 -22.47 11.42
N ALA A 67 -6.75 -23.28 10.79
CA ALA A 67 -6.84 -24.74 10.87
C ALA A 67 -6.29 -25.30 12.19
N SER A 68 -5.17 -24.74 12.67
CA SER A 68 -4.46 -25.21 13.87
C SER A 68 -4.73 -24.39 15.12
N GLY A 69 -5.21 -23.15 14.97
CA GLY A 69 -5.30 -22.16 16.03
C GLY A 69 -3.94 -21.59 16.47
N GLU A 70 -2.83 -21.95 15.79
CA GLU A 70 -1.49 -21.45 16.09
C GLU A 70 -1.46 -19.92 16.01
N LEU A 71 -0.90 -19.26 17.04
CA LEU A 71 -0.63 -17.83 16.99
C LEU A 71 0.59 -17.56 16.12
N LEU A 72 0.40 -16.89 14.98
CA LEU A 72 1.48 -16.50 14.07
C LEU A 72 2.17 -15.22 14.55
N GLY A 73 1.39 -14.24 15.00
CA GLY A 73 1.94 -12.95 15.36
C GLY A 73 0.91 -11.88 15.65
N TYR A 74 1.41 -10.65 15.70
CA TYR A 74 0.62 -9.46 15.92
C TYR A 74 0.91 -8.43 14.84
N PHE A 75 -0.13 -7.74 14.36
CA PHE A 75 0.08 -6.50 13.62
C PHE A 75 -0.54 -5.33 14.37
N VAL A 76 0.08 -4.17 14.19
CA VAL A 76 -0.37 -2.90 14.75
C VAL A 76 -0.75 -1.97 13.61
N LEU A 77 -1.94 -1.38 13.68
CA LEU A 77 -2.41 -0.39 12.70
C LEU A 77 -2.33 1.01 13.30
N ASP A 78 -1.59 1.89 12.64
CA ASP A 78 -1.50 3.31 12.95
C ASP A 78 -1.95 4.11 11.71
N LEU A 79 -3.25 4.40 11.64
CA LEU A 79 -3.89 4.74 10.36
C LEU A 79 -3.93 6.24 10.03
N PHE A 80 -3.81 7.11 11.04
CA PHE A 80 -4.10 8.54 10.89
C PHE A 80 -2.86 9.43 11.04
N PRO A 81 -2.80 10.57 10.32
CA PRO A 81 -1.70 11.52 10.42
C PRO A 81 -1.74 12.26 11.76
N ARG A 82 -0.56 12.63 12.26
CA ARG A 82 -0.38 13.53 13.41
C ARG A 82 1.03 14.13 13.38
N GLU A 83 1.22 15.23 14.10
CA GLU A 83 2.52 15.88 14.22
C GLU A 83 3.60 14.89 14.69
N GLY A 84 4.75 14.90 14.02
CA GLY A 84 5.88 14.02 14.32
C GLY A 84 5.75 12.57 13.86
N LYS A 85 4.61 12.16 13.29
CA LYS A 85 4.47 10.82 12.69
C LYS A 85 5.08 10.77 11.29
N TYR A 86 5.66 9.63 10.93
CA TYR A 86 6.09 9.32 9.56
C TYR A 86 4.95 9.53 8.55
N SER A 87 5.21 10.32 7.51
CA SER A 87 4.19 10.85 6.60
C SER A 87 3.84 9.95 5.41
N HIS A 88 4.57 8.85 5.20
CA HIS A 88 4.28 7.87 4.16
C HIS A 88 3.69 6.59 4.73
N PHE A 89 3.24 5.72 3.84
CA PHE A 89 2.82 4.38 4.19
C PHE A 89 4.05 3.51 4.37
N ARG A 90 4.08 2.69 5.42
CA ARG A 90 5.23 1.80 5.68
C ARG A 90 4.89 0.69 6.65
N ASN A 91 5.41 -0.50 6.35
CA ASN A 91 5.55 -1.59 7.31
C ASN A 91 6.85 -1.47 8.12
N ILE A 92 6.75 -1.64 9.43
CA ILE A 92 7.90 -1.62 10.36
C ILE A 92 7.88 -2.92 11.17
N GLY A 93 8.85 -3.81 10.93
CA GLY A 93 9.06 -4.98 11.77
C GLY A 93 9.43 -4.57 13.19
N LEU A 94 8.61 -4.96 14.17
CA LEU A 94 8.81 -4.68 15.59
C LEU A 94 9.52 -5.84 16.30
N GLN A 95 9.12 -7.08 15.97
CA GLN A 95 9.70 -8.30 16.50
C GLN A 95 9.79 -9.36 15.39
N PRO A 96 10.97 -9.95 15.14
CA PRO A 96 11.14 -10.92 14.08
C PRO A 96 10.47 -12.27 14.39
N GLY A 97 9.96 -12.93 13.35
CA GLY A 97 9.46 -14.30 13.43
C GLY A 97 10.56 -15.32 13.15
N CYS A 98 11.26 -15.81 14.18
CA CYS A 98 12.37 -16.76 14.00
C CYS A 98 12.50 -17.77 15.16
N LEU A 99 13.47 -18.68 15.10
CA LEU A 99 13.78 -19.57 16.24
C LEU A 99 14.65 -18.85 17.27
N LYS A 100 14.32 -19.06 18.54
CA LYS A 100 15.16 -18.68 19.69
C LYS A 100 16.26 -19.73 19.93
N PRO A 101 17.30 -19.42 20.71
CA PRO A 101 18.35 -20.38 21.05
C PRO A 101 17.85 -21.66 21.73
N ASP A 102 16.71 -21.61 22.42
CA ASP A 102 16.06 -22.74 23.06
C ASP A 102 15.24 -23.63 22.10
N GLY A 103 15.23 -23.31 20.81
CA GLY A 103 14.50 -24.03 19.76
C GLY A 103 13.02 -23.66 19.65
N THR A 104 12.50 -22.78 20.51
CA THR A 104 11.11 -22.31 20.43
C THR A 104 10.98 -21.13 19.45
N ARG A 105 9.81 -20.95 18.83
CA ARG A 105 9.57 -19.84 17.90
C ARG A 105 9.29 -18.53 18.64
N GLN A 106 9.94 -17.46 18.22
CA GLN A 106 9.59 -16.08 18.58
C GLN A 106 8.39 -15.64 17.75
N ILE A 107 7.40 -15.07 18.42
CA ILE A 107 6.17 -14.59 17.78
C ILE A 107 6.46 -13.28 17.02
N ALA A 108 6.06 -13.19 15.76
CA ALA A 108 6.32 -12.00 14.95
C ALA A 108 5.44 -10.82 15.39
N ALA A 109 5.95 -9.60 15.26
CA ALA A 109 5.18 -8.37 15.41
C ALA A 109 5.58 -7.32 14.39
N VAL A 110 4.61 -6.67 13.74
CA VAL A 110 4.83 -5.65 12.71
C VAL A 110 3.85 -4.49 12.89
N ALA A 111 4.25 -3.28 12.52
CA ALA A 111 3.40 -2.10 12.51
C ALA A 111 3.20 -1.59 11.08
N LEU A 112 1.94 -1.40 10.68
CA LEU A 112 1.58 -0.71 9.46
C LEU A 112 1.21 0.73 9.79
N LEU A 113 2.03 1.66 9.31
CA LEU A 113 1.79 3.10 9.38
C LEU A 113 1.09 3.54 8.09
N CYS A 114 -0.06 4.21 8.22
CA CYS A 114 -0.78 4.87 7.13
C CYS A 114 -1.05 6.34 7.49
N ASN A 115 -1.58 7.12 6.55
CA ASN A 115 -1.91 8.53 6.78
C ASN A 115 -3.25 8.93 6.16
N PHE A 116 -4.28 8.13 6.38
CA PHE A 116 -5.63 8.41 5.88
C PHE A 116 -6.23 9.65 6.55
N THR A 117 -7.07 10.36 5.82
CA THR A 117 -7.77 11.55 6.35
C THR A 117 -8.59 11.17 7.58
N LYS A 118 -8.41 11.88 8.70
CA LYS A 118 -9.17 11.58 9.93
C LYS A 118 -10.68 11.74 9.71
N PRO A 119 -11.51 10.94 10.42
CA PRO A 119 -12.95 11.19 10.44
C PRO A 119 -13.25 12.59 11.02
N MET A 120 -14.28 13.22 10.48
CA MET A 120 -14.89 14.45 11.01
C MET A 120 -16.14 14.09 11.83
N ALA A 121 -16.72 15.07 12.54
CA ALA A 121 -17.87 14.84 13.42
C ALA A 121 -19.09 14.24 12.71
N ASP A 122 -19.27 14.54 11.42
CA ASP A 122 -20.41 14.17 10.58
C ASP A 122 -20.06 13.24 9.41
N LYS A 123 -18.77 12.93 9.23
CA LYS A 123 -18.27 12.18 8.07
C LYS A 123 -17.13 11.25 8.47
N PRO A 124 -17.24 9.93 8.21
CA PRO A 124 -16.14 9.00 8.49
C PRO A 124 -14.94 9.26 7.57
N SER A 125 -13.81 8.63 7.85
CA SER A 125 -12.67 8.59 6.93
C SER A 125 -13.10 7.88 5.64
N LEU A 126 -13.15 8.60 4.52
CA LEU A 126 -13.49 8.06 3.21
C LEU A 126 -12.24 7.95 2.35
N LEU A 127 -11.96 6.76 1.84
CA LEU A 127 -10.76 6.47 1.06
C LEU A 127 -11.01 6.72 -0.44
N THR A 128 -10.03 7.28 -1.13
CA THR A 128 -9.99 7.16 -2.60
C THR A 128 -9.65 5.72 -2.99
N HIS A 129 -9.91 5.33 -4.25
CA HIS A 129 -9.53 4.00 -4.71
C HIS A 129 -8.02 3.77 -4.67
N ASP A 130 -7.21 4.78 -5.03
CA ASP A 130 -5.74 4.72 -4.91
C ASP A 130 -5.30 4.49 -3.43
N GLU A 131 -6.02 5.04 -2.45
CA GLU A 131 -5.78 4.79 -1.02
C GLU A 131 -6.17 3.36 -0.60
N VAL A 132 -7.25 2.80 -1.18
CA VAL A 132 -7.64 1.39 -0.98
C VAL A 132 -6.57 0.46 -1.55
N GLU A 133 -6.08 0.74 -2.77
CA GLU A 133 -4.97 0.00 -3.39
C GLU A 133 -3.71 0.03 -2.51
N THR A 134 -3.31 1.22 -2.07
CA THR A 134 -2.14 1.40 -1.19
C THR A 134 -2.32 0.65 0.13
N PHE A 135 -3.52 0.66 0.72
CA PHE A 135 -3.78 -0.08 1.96
C PHE A 135 -3.60 -1.59 1.75
N PHE A 136 -4.15 -2.10 0.64
CA PHE A 136 -4.10 -3.52 0.30
C PHE A 136 -2.67 -3.98 0.01
N HIS A 137 -1.89 -3.16 -0.71
CA HIS A 137 -0.47 -3.36 -0.97
C HIS A 137 0.32 -3.50 0.33
N GLU A 138 0.19 -2.53 1.23
CA GLU A 138 0.93 -2.52 2.48
C GLU A 138 0.52 -3.64 3.41
N PHE A 139 -0.76 -4.01 3.42
CA PHE A 139 -1.19 -5.17 4.19
C PHE A 139 -0.64 -6.48 3.61
N GLY A 140 -0.33 -6.52 2.31
CA GLY A 140 0.42 -7.61 1.69
C GLY A 140 1.81 -7.79 2.30
N HIS A 141 2.53 -6.69 2.54
CA HIS A 141 3.80 -6.71 3.28
C HIS A 141 3.62 -7.15 4.74
N THR A 142 2.54 -6.71 5.41
CA THR A 142 2.20 -7.18 6.76
C THR A 142 2.02 -8.70 6.79
N MET A 143 1.31 -9.27 5.81
CA MET A 143 1.12 -10.72 5.71
C MET A 143 2.40 -11.45 5.35
N HIS A 144 3.21 -10.92 4.43
CA HIS A 144 4.52 -11.48 4.10
C HIS A 144 5.40 -11.56 5.37
N PHE A 145 5.38 -10.51 6.19
CA PHE A 145 6.10 -10.49 7.46
C PHE A 145 5.62 -11.58 8.43
N LEU A 146 4.31 -11.67 8.66
CA LEU A 146 3.71 -12.56 9.67
C LEU A 146 3.64 -14.04 9.25
N CYS A 147 3.49 -14.33 7.96
CA CYS A 147 3.41 -15.69 7.44
C CYS A 147 4.79 -16.33 7.23
N SER A 148 5.88 -15.56 7.30
CA SER A 148 7.24 -16.09 7.20
C SER A 148 7.54 -17.05 8.35
N LYS A 149 7.97 -18.27 8.01
CA LYS A 149 8.39 -19.31 8.97
C LYS A 149 9.90 -19.52 9.01
N ALA A 150 10.67 -18.51 8.59
CA ALA A 150 12.14 -18.57 8.63
C ALA A 150 12.66 -18.98 10.01
N THR A 151 13.78 -19.69 10.02
CA THR A 151 14.44 -20.14 11.26
C THR A 151 15.41 -19.09 11.78
N LEU A 152 16.14 -18.43 10.87
CA LEU A 152 17.13 -17.41 11.18
C LEU A 152 16.52 -16.02 11.02
N GLN A 153 16.80 -15.13 11.97
CA GLN A 153 16.38 -13.72 11.92
C GLN A 153 16.85 -12.99 10.65
N MET A 154 17.95 -13.44 10.03
CA MET A 154 18.45 -12.84 8.78
C MET A 154 17.50 -13.02 7.60
N PHE A 155 16.63 -14.05 7.63
CA PHE A 155 15.73 -14.41 6.52
C PHE A 155 14.25 -14.27 6.90
N GLU A 156 13.96 -13.63 8.03
CA GLU A 156 12.60 -13.49 8.53
C GLU A 156 11.80 -12.41 7.80
N GLY A 157 10.48 -12.56 7.83
CA GLY A 157 9.54 -11.60 7.28
C GLY A 157 9.79 -11.30 5.81
N THR A 158 10.01 -10.02 5.51
CA THR A 158 10.18 -9.49 4.15
C THR A 158 11.64 -9.42 3.68
N LYS A 159 12.58 -10.06 4.39
CA LYS A 159 14.02 -10.03 4.03
C LYS A 159 14.32 -10.95 2.84
N THR A 160 13.89 -10.51 1.66
CA THR A 160 14.16 -11.12 0.36
C THR A 160 15.07 -10.21 -0.48
N GLU A 161 15.36 -10.62 -1.70
CA GLU A 161 15.97 -9.74 -2.69
C GLU A 161 15.11 -8.49 -2.91
N ILE A 162 15.76 -7.33 -3.06
CA ILE A 162 15.08 -6.02 -3.15
C ILE A 162 14.17 -5.93 -4.37
N ASP A 163 14.54 -6.59 -5.47
CA ASP A 163 13.74 -6.67 -6.70
C ASP A 163 12.58 -7.68 -6.62
N PHE A 164 12.52 -8.49 -5.57
CA PHE A 164 11.43 -9.42 -5.29
C PHE A 164 10.51 -8.95 -4.16
N LEU A 165 10.99 -8.06 -3.28
CA LEU A 165 10.27 -7.57 -2.11
C LEU A 165 8.84 -7.12 -2.42
N GLU A 166 8.66 -6.38 -3.51
CA GLU A 166 7.36 -5.82 -3.94
C GLU A 166 6.49 -6.82 -4.71
N CYS A 167 7.01 -7.98 -5.10
CA CYS A 167 6.25 -8.94 -5.91
C CYS A 167 4.99 -9.45 -5.19
N PRO A 168 5.03 -9.86 -3.90
CA PRO A 168 3.83 -10.29 -3.19
C PRO A 168 2.78 -9.17 -3.03
N SER A 169 3.18 -7.96 -2.66
CA SER A 169 2.28 -6.82 -2.45
C SER A 169 1.62 -6.38 -3.76
N GLN A 170 2.39 -6.25 -4.85
CA GLN A 170 1.87 -5.91 -6.18
C GLN A 170 0.99 -6.99 -6.78
N MET A 171 1.26 -8.28 -6.49
CA MET A 171 0.34 -9.35 -6.85
C MET A 171 -1.02 -9.14 -6.16
N LEU A 172 -1.02 -8.77 -4.88
CA LEU A 172 -2.24 -8.58 -4.07
C LEU A 172 -3.03 -7.33 -4.47
N GLU A 173 -2.40 -6.29 -5.03
CA GLU A 173 -3.09 -5.13 -5.62
C GLU A 173 -4.16 -5.53 -6.65
N ASN A 174 -4.01 -6.67 -7.33
CA ASN A 174 -5.01 -7.14 -8.29
C ASN A 174 -6.40 -7.30 -7.67
N TRP A 175 -6.52 -7.61 -6.37
CA TRP A 175 -7.82 -7.76 -5.72
C TRP A 175 -8.64 -6.48 -5.73
N VAL A 176 -7.99 -5.30 -5.61
CA VAL A 176 -8.72 -4.02 -5.62
C VAL A 176 -9.16 -3.60 -7.03
N TRP A 177 -8.90 -4.42 -8.04
CA TRP A 177 -9.35 -4.22 -9.41
C TRP A 177 -10.37 -5.27 -9.87
N GLU A 178 -10.77 -6.18 -8.98
CA GLU A 178 -11.77 -7.21 -9.26
C GLU A 178 -13.12 -6.85 -8.64
N ALA A 179 -14.21 -7.15 -9.35
CA ALA A 179 -15.55 -6.76 -8.95
C ALA A 179 -15.99 -7.37 -7.61
N GLU A 180 -15.69 -8.65 -7.38
CA GLU A 180 -16.08 -9.35 -6.15
C GLU A 180 -15.36 -8.80 -4.91
N PRO A 181 -14.01 -8.69 -4.87
CA PRO A 181 -13.33 -8.08 -3.71
C PRO A 181 -13.73 -6.62 -3.48
N LEU A 182 -13.87 -5.80 -4.54
CA LEU A 182 -14.33 -4.42 -4.41
C LEU A 182 -15.70 -4.32 -3.75
N THR A 183 -16.62 -5.23 -4.09
CA THR A 183 -17.94 -5.30 -3.44
C THR A 183 -17.81 -5.63 -1.95
N LYS A 184 -16.88 -6.51 -1.55
CA LYS A 184 -16.64 -6.85 -0.14
C LYS A 184 -16.02 -5.70 0.67
N MET A 185 -15.30 -4.80 0.01
CA MET A 185 -14.62 -3.65 0.61
C MET A 185 -15.40 -2.34 0.52
N SER A 186 -16.63 -2.36 -0.02
CA SER A 186 -17.40 -1.15 -0.28
C SER A 186 -18.80 -1.16 0.29
N GLY A 187 -19.32 0.03 0.56
CA GLY A 187 -20.66 0.31 1.06
C GLY A 187 -20.82 1.80 1.32
N HIS A 188 -21.91 2.38 0.83
CA HIS A 188 -22.14 3.82 0.94
C HIS A 188 -22.20 4.27 2.42
N TYR A 189 -21.39 5.25 2.81
CA TYR A 189 -21.21 5.62 4.22
C TYR A 189 -22.50 6.02 4.97
N VAL A 190 -23.46 6.68 4.28
CA VAL A 190 -24.79 7.01 4.84
C VAL A 190 -25.80 5.86 4.72
N THR A 191 -25.96 5.30 3.52
CA THR A 191 -27.10 4.42 3.21
C THR A 191 -26.81 2.94 3.39
N GLY A 192 -25.54 2.55 3.50
CA GLY A 192 -25.08 1.16 3.54
C GLY A 192 -25.29 0.39 2.23
N LYS A 193 -25.77 1.06 1.16
CA LYS A 193 -25.99 0.41 -0.14
C LYS A 193 -24.67 -0.05 -0.76
N PRO A 194 -24.65 -1.19 -1.47
CA PRO A 194 -23.45 -1.68 -2.15
C PRO A 194 -22.99 -0.70 -3.24
N LEU A 195 -21.71 -0.76 -3.60
CA LEU A 195 -21.16 -0.04 -4.74
C LEU A 195 -21.90 -0.48 -6.00
N PRO A 196 -22.61 0.43 -6.68
CA PRO A 196 -23.52 0.02 -7.73
C PRO A 196 -22.73 -0.14 -9.05
N PRO A 197 -23.22 -0.98 -9.99
CA PRO A 197 -22.46 -1.34 -11.20
C PRO A 197 -21.98 -0.15 -12.03
N GLU A 198 -22.74 0.94 -12.01
CA GLU A 198 -22.47 2.16 -12.78
C GLU A 198 -21.26 2.94 -12.26
N LEU A 199 -20.82 2.66 -11.02
CA LEU A 199 -19.55 3.15 -10.47
C LEU A 199 -18.46 2.08 -10.51
N LEU A 200 -18.83 0.81 -10.34
CA LEU A 200 -17.88 -0.32 -10.30
C LEU A 200 -17.27 -0.63 -11.67
N GLU A 201 -18.09 -0.77 -12.71
CA GLU A 201 -17.60 -1.16 -14.04
C GLU A 201 -16.63 -0.12 -14.63
N PRO A 202 -16.91 1.20 -14.56
CA PRO A 202 -15.96 2.17 -15.07
C PRO A 202 -14.68 2.24 -14.23
N LEU A 203 -14.77 2.06 -12.91
CA LEU A 203 -13.60 1.95 -12.03
C LEU A 203 -12.67 0.84 -12.52
N VAL A 204 -13.17 -0.39 -12.65
CA VAL A 204 -12.37 -1.53 -13.11
C VAL A 204 -11.83 -1.30 -14.52
N ALA A 205 -12.65 -0.77 -15.44
CA ALA A 205 -12.23 -0.46 -16.80
C ALA A 205 -11.11 0.59 -16.86
N SER A 206 -11.02 1.48 -15.87
CA SER A 206 -10.01 2.55 -15.81
C SER A 206 -8.63 2.10 -15.34
N ARG A 207 -8.44 0.84 -14.98
CA ARG A 207 -7.16 0.31 -14.48
C ARG A 207 -5.95 0.66 -15.35
N LEU A 208 -6.13 0.61 -16.67
CA LEU A 208 -5.06 0.87 -17.64
C LEU A 208 -5.00 2.34 -18.10
N ALA A 209 -5.85 3.22 -17.54
CA ALA A 209 -5.86 4.63 -17.86
C ALA A 209 -4.52 5.27 -17.50
N GLY A 210 -3.81 5.83 -18.49
CA GLY A 210 -2.53 6.51 -18.27
C GLY A 210 -1.34 5.59 -17.97
N VAL A 211 -1.50 4.25 -18.02
CA VAL A 211 -0.45 3.29 -17.64
C VAL A 211 0.83 3.46 -18.44
N ALA A 212 0.74 3.79 -19.75
CA ALA A 212 1.93 4.02 -20.56
C ALA A 212 2.75 5.21 -20.08
N GLY A 213 2.11 6.33 -19.72
CA GLY A 213 2.78 7.51 -19.20
C GLY A 213 3.42 7.25 -17.83
N PHE A 214 2.71 6.53 -16.96
CA PHE A 214 3.24 6.07 -15.68
C PHE A 214 4.46 5.17 -15.86
N SER A 215 4.37 4.14 -16.71
CA SER A 215 5.45 3.19 -16.97
C SER A 215 6.67 3.85 -17.60
N LEU A 216 6.48 4.76 -18.57
CA LEU A 216 7.59 5.53 -19.15
C LEU A 216 8.28 6.40 -18.09
N ARG A 217 7.53 6.93 -17.11
CA ARG A 217 8.11 7.68 -16.00
C ARG A 217 8.96 6.78 -15.12
N GLN A 218 8.47 5.58 -14.77
CA GLN A 218 9.23 4.62 -13.98
C GLN A 218 10.49 4.14 -14.71
N ILE A 219 10.38 3.84 -16.02
CA ILE A 219 11.53 3.50 -16.87
C ILE A 219 12.55 4.65 -16.90
N SER A 220 12.09 5.90 -17.01
CA SER A 220 12.97 7.07 -16.95
C SER A 220 13.73 7.16 -15.63
N LEU A 221 13.10 6.84 -14.50
CA LEU A 221 13.75 6.86 -13.19
C LEU A 221 14.72 5.69 -13.02
N GLY A 222 14.35 4.49 -13.44
CA GLY A 222 15.24 3.33 -13.42
C GLY A 222 16.46 3.49 -14.34
N LEU A 223 16.28 4.10 -15.51
CA LEU A 223 17.41 4.44 -16.40
C LEU A 223 18.31 5.53 -15.83
N LEU A 224 17.74 6.52 -15.14
CA LEU A 224 18.53 7.54 -14.45
C LEU A 224 19.40 6.87 -13.38
N ASP A 225 18.78 6.08 -12.50
CA ASP A 225 19.45 5.32 -11.45
C ASP A 225 20.59 4.45 -12.01
N TYR A 226 20.28 3.62 -13.01
CA TYR A 226 21.27 2.79 -13.67
C TYR A 226 22.43 3.62 -14.24
N THR A 227 22.13 4.71 -14.93
CA THR A 227 23.14 5.55 -15.60
C THR A 227 24.10 6.20 -14.60
N ILE A 228 23.59 6.76 -13.51
CA ILE A 228 24.43 7.47 -12.52
C ILE A 228 25.32 6.51 -11.72
N HIS A 229 24.92 5.23 -11.59
CA HIS A 229 25.68 4.23 -10.82
C HIS A 229 26.68 3.42 -11.66
N ILE A 230 26.56 3.39 -13.00
CA ILE A 230 27.53 2.71 -13.86
C ILE A 230 28.60 3.64 -14.46
N GLN A 231 28.28 4.93 -14.63
CA GLN A 231 29.17 5.87 -15.31
C GLN A 231 29.96 6.72 -14.30
N PRO A 232 31.30 6.78 -14.39
CA PRO A 232 32.08 7.68 -13.55
C PRO A 232 31.83 9.14 -13.95
N HIS A 233 31.55 10.00 -12.97
CA HIS A 233 31.38 11.46 -13.13
C HIS A 233 30.26 11.89 -14.09
N VAL A 234 29.02 11.56 -13.76
CA VAL A 234 27.82 12.00 -14.51
C VAL A 234 27.17 13.24 -13.88
N ASP A 235 26.71 14.15 -14.73
CA ASP A 235 25.74 15.18 -14.36
C ASP A 235 24.33 14.58 -14.33
N ALA A 236 23.85 14.25 -13.12
CA ALA A 236 22.56 13.61 -12.92
C ALA A 236 21.38 14.48 -13.38
N GLN A 237 21.50 15.82 -13.30
CA GLN A 237 20.44 16.73 -13.78
C GLN A 237 20.34 16.68 -15.30
N LYS A 238 21.49 16.70 -15.98
CA LYS A 238 21.55 16.57 -17.43
C LYS A 238 20.96 15.23 -17.91
N VAL A 239 21.35 14.12 -17.27
CA VAL A 239 20.80 12.79 -17.61
C VAL A 239 19.30 12.72 -17.38
N PHE A 240 18.81 13.24 -16.25
CA PHE A 240 17.37 13.27 -15.98
C PHE A 240 16.62 14.07 -17.04
N LYS A 241 17.12 15.26 -17.40
CA LYS A 241 16.52 16.09 -18.45
C LYS A 241 16.44 15.35 -19.79
N GLU A 242 17.54 14.75 -20.23
CA GLU A 242 17.61 14.02 -21.49
C GLU A 242 16.65 12.82 -21.52
N LEU A 243 16.59 12.03 -20.44
CA LEU A 243 15.67 10.90 -20.32
C LEU A 243 14.21 11.36 -20.29
N GLN A 244 13.91 12.43 -19.56
CA GLN A 244 12.55 12.96 -19.47
C GLN A 244 12.07 13.50 -20.82
N GLU A 245 12.88 14.30 -21.51
CA GLU A 245 12.53 14.83 -22.84
C GLU A 245 12.38 13.70 -23.85
N LYS A 246 13.24 12.68 -23.80
CA LYS A 246 13.19 11.54 -24.72
C LYS A 246 11.99 10.62 -24.49
N LEU A 247 11.69 10.28 -23.24
CA LEU A 247 10.69 9.27 -22.90
C LEU A 247 9.31 9.87 -22.60
N LEU A 248 9.27 10.99 -21.87
CA LEU A 248 8.04 11.64 -21.45
C LEU A 248 7.61 12.78 -22.38
N GLN A 249 8.48 13.23 -23.29
CA GLN A 249 8.18 14.24 -24.32
C GLN A 249 7.82 15.63 -23.76
N TYR A 250 8.26 15.95 -22.54
CA TYR A 250 8.20 17.31 -21.99
C TYR A 250 9.41 17.57 -21.08
N PRO A 251 9.92 18.82 -21.04
CA PRO A 251 11.09 19.15 -20.25
C PRO A 251 10.80 19.15 -18.74
N PRO A 252 11.81 18.95 -17.88
CA PRO A 252 11.70 19.27 -16.46
C PRO A 252 11.39 20.75 -16.25
N GLN A 253 10.76 21.08 -15.13
CA GLN A 253 10.52 22.47 -14.76
C GLN A 253 11.84 23.18 -14.46
N GLU A 254 12.00 24.40 -14.96
CA GLU A 254 13.21 25.17 -14.74
C GLU A 254 13.43 25.44 -13.24
N GLY A 255 14.69 25.38 -12.80
CA GLY A 255 15.05 25.53 -11.38
C GLY A 255 14.77 24.31 -10.49
N THR A 256 14.27 23.20 -11.05
CA THR A 256 14.09 21.96 -10.29
C THR A 256 15.29 21.02 -10.40
N ASN A 257 15.53 20.23 -9.35
CA ASN A 257 16.47 19.13 -9.35
C ASN A 257 15.77 17.85 -8.87
N MET A 258 15.17 17.12 -9.80
CA MET A 258 14.54 15.84 -9.46
C MET A 258 15.56 14.77 -9.07
N ALA A 259 16.80 14.86 -9.56
CA ALA A 259 17.85 13.90 -9.21
C ALA A 259 18.21 13.94 -7.72
N SER A 260 18.08 15.10 -7.06
CA SER A 260 18.26 15.21 -5.59
C SER A 260 17.10 14.63 -4.77
N HIS A 261 15.97 14.31 -5.41
CA HIS A 261 14.81 13.67 -4.78
C HIS A 261 14.75 12.16 -5.00
N LEU A 262 15.70 11.55 -5.73
CA LEU A 262 15.87 10.10 -5.70
C LEU A 262 16.40 9.67 -4.34
N GLN A 263 15.50 9.53 -3.37
CA GLN A 263 15.68 8.55 -2.32
C GLN A 263 15.34 7.20 -2.92
N LEU A 264 16.36 6.47 -3.35
CA LEU A 264 16.25 5.02 -3.41
C LEU A 264 16.04 4.58 -1.96
N HIS A 265 15.07 3.71 -1.73
CA HIS A 265 14.97 2.96 -0.49
C HIS A 265 16.24 2.10 -0.36
N VAL A 266 17.32 2.71 0.14
CA VAL A 266 18.44 2.00 0.72
C VAL A 266 18.02 1.85 2.18
N GLU A 267 17.34 0.74 2.47
CA GLU A 267 17.11 0.28 3.85
C GLU A 267 18.40 -0.21 4.49
#